data_AF-A0A953MWP1-F1
#
_entry.id   AF-A0A953MWP1-F1
#
_cell.length_a   1.000
_cell.length_b   1.000
_cell.length_c   1.000
_cell.angle_alpha   90.00
_cell.angle_beta   90.00
_cell.angle_gamma   90.00
#
_symmetry.space_group_name_H-M   'P 1'
#
loop_
_entity.id
_entity.type
_entity.pdbx_description
1 polymer ?
#
loop_
_entity_poly.entity_id
_entity_poly.type
_entity_poly.pdbx_seq_one_letter_code
_entity_poly.pdbx_strand_id
1 'polypeptide(L)'
;MSRIYLAILIGAALICIHSCKRDDDVKPQSSVPVDGRQKFVGVYDIYDTLGSWKYEMEISLHEGEPIDSLFLQGWGGGFDVYAQHHKNDQSVFLNFVGVFGIEDYAGNRWALFSEYDSVFMYNRLIGDTLRMSYVKDNIAFYVADGVPYFRQSYREFAVKRE
;
A
#
# COMPACT_ATOMS: atom_id res chain seq x y z
N MET A 1 -33.93 53.66 -37.97
CA MET A 1 -34.07 52.80 -36.76
C MET A 1 -34.79 53.58 -35.68
N SER A 2 -35.94 53.09 -35.20
CA SER A 2 -36.71 53.77 -34.13
C SER A 2 -35.91 53.79 -32.83
N ARG A 3 -35.92 54.92 -32.11
CA ARG A 3 -35.22 55.14 -30.83
C ARG A 3 -35.56 54.08 -29.77
N ILE A 4 -36.70 53.41 -29.94
CA ILE A 4 -37.17 52.31 -29.08
C ILE A 4 -36.29 51.07 -29.23
N TYR A 5 -35.87 50.71 -30.45
CA TYR A 5 -35.01 49.53 -30.67
C TYR A 5 -33.60 49.71 -30.10
N LEU A 6 -33.08 50.95 -30.10
CA LEU A 6 -31.78 51.26 -29.51
C LEU A 6 -31.83 51.11 -27.98
N ALA A 7 -32.92 51.56 -27.34
CA ALA A 7 -33.10 51.41 -25.90
C ALA A 7 -33.23 49.94 -25.46
N ILE A 8 -33.92 49.12 -26.24
CA ILE A 8 -34.05 47.67 -25.98
C ILE A 8 -32.68 46.98 -26.11
N LEU A 9 -31.88 47.33 -27.12
CA LEU A 9 -30.55 46.76 -27.33
C LEU A 9 -29.57 47.13 -26.21
N ILE A 10 -29.59 48.38 -25.75
CA ILE A 10 -28.76 48.83 -24.63
C ILE A 10 -29.20 48.14 -23.32
N GLY A 11 -30.51 47.98 -23.09
CA GLY A 11 -31.04 47.26 -21.94
C GLY A 11 -30.64 45.78 -21.93
N ALA A 12 -30.72 45.10 -23.08
CA ALA A 12 -30.31 43.71 -23.21
C ALA A 12 -28.80 43.51 -22.98
N ALA A 13 -27.97 44.43 -23.49
CA ALA A 13 -26.53 44.39 -23.27
C ALA A 13 -26.17 44.53 -21.79
N LEU A 14 -26.84 45.41 -21.04
CA LEU A 14 -26.59 45.65 -19.61
C LEU A 14 -26.92 44.43 -18.71
N ILE A 15 -27.88 43.59 -19.12
CA ILE A 15 -28.25 42.36 -18.40
C ILE A 15 -27.17 41.28 -18.60
N CYS A 16 -26.57 41.19 -19.79
CA CYS A 16 -25.53 40.20 -20.07
C CYS A 16 -24.23 40.47 -19.28
N ILE A 17 -23.87 41.72 -19.03
CA ILE A 17 -22.66 42.07 -18.24
C ILE A 17 -22.83 41.90 -16.72
N HIS A 18 -24.06 41.86 -16.20
CA HIS A 18 -24.31 41.65 -14.76
C HIS A 18 -24.48 40.18 -14.37
N SER A 19 -24.49 39.24 -15.33
CA SER A 19 -24.62 37.81 -15.05
C SER A 19 -23.29 37.07 -14.88
N CYS A 20 -22.15 37.76 -15.08
CA CYS A 20 -20.84 37.25 -14.66
C CYS A 20 -20.73 37.33 -13.13
N LYS A 21 -21.23 36.31 -12.44
CA LYS A 21 -20.79 36.04 -11.08
C LYS A 21 -19.28 35.75 -11.15
N ARG A 22 -18.50 36.43 -10.31
CA ARG A 22 -17.10 36.08 -10.07
C ARG A 22 -17.10 34.64 -9.59
N ASP A 23 -16.36 33.76 -10.25
CA ASP A 23 -16.08 32.44 -9.68
C ASP A 23 -15.41 32.70 -8.33
N ASP A 24 -16.12 32.37 -7.25
CA ASP A 24 -15.52 32.40 -5.93
C ASP A 24 -14.33 31.46 -5.98
N ASP A 25 -13.16 31.94 -5.53
CA ASP A 25 -11.96 31.12 -5.43
C ASP A 25 -12.34 29.85 -4.64
N VAL A 26 -12.48 28.72 -5.33
CA VAL A 26 -12.69 27.42 -4.71
C VAL A 26 -11.44 27.17 -3.90
N LYS A 27 -11.48 27.54 -2.62
CA LYS A 27 -10.41 27.23 -1.68
C LYS A 27 -10.25 25.72 -1.74
N PRO A 28 -9.04 25.20 -2.01
CA PRO A 28 -8.83 23.76 -1.96
C PRO A 28 -9.33 23.28 -0.60
N GLN A 29 -10.25 22.31 -0.61
CA GLN A 29 -10.69 21.66 0.62
C GLN A 29 -9.43 21.26 1.39
N SER A 30 -9.39 21.61 2.67
CA SER A 30 -8.33 21.17 3.58
C SER A 30 -8.12 19.68 3.35
N SER A 31 -6.95 19.28 2.87
CA SER A 31 -6.63 17.87 2.68
C SER A 31 -6.70 17.22 4.04
N VAL A 32 -7.76 16.45 4.29
CA VAL A 32 -7.79 15.56 5.45
C VAL A 32 -6.58 14.64 5.28
N PRO A 33 -5.72 14.46 6.30
CA PRO A 33 -4.62 13.52 6.20
C PRO A 33 -5.21 12.14 5.87
N VAL A 34 -4.92 11.65 4.67
CA VAL A 34 -5.27 10.29 4.29
C VAL A 34 -4.33 9.38 5.06
N ASP A 35 -4.90 8.43 5.81
CA ASP A 35 -4.13 7.41 6.49
C ASP A 35 -3.21 6.72 5.48
N GLY A 36 -1.90 6.91 5.65
CA GLY A 36 -0.91 6.42 4.70
C GLY A 36 -0.88 4.91 4.61
N ARG A 37 -1.43 4.18 5.58
CA ARG A 37 -1.58 2.72 5.51
C ARG A 37 -2.54 2.27 4.41
N GLN A 38 -3.54 3.10 4.07
CA GLN A 38 -4.61 2.75 3.12
C GLN A 38 -4.07 2.35 1.74
N LYS A 39 -2.92 2.89 1.33
CA LYS A 39 -2.29 2.52 0.05
C LYS A 39 -1.91 1.04 -0.02
N PHE A 40 -1.68 0.37 1.11
CA PHE A 40 -1.31 -1.04 1.17
C PHE A 40 -2.51 -1.97 1.35
N VAL A 41 -3.67 -1.45 1.78
CA VAL A 41 -4.84 -2.30 2.08
C VAL A 41 -5.40 -2.93 0.80
N GLY A 42 -5.67 -4.23 0.84
CA GLY A 42 -6.28 -4.96 -0.27
C GLY A 42 -5.85 -6.42 -0.35
N VAL A 43 -6.44 -7.14 -1.30
CA VAL A 43 -6.07 -8.52 -1.64
C VAL A 43 -5.07 -8.49 -2.79
N TYR A 44 -4.04 -9.32 -2.71
CA TYR A 44 -2.93 -9.37 -3.64
C TYR A 44 -2.74 -10.78 -4.21
N ASP A 45 -2.54 -10.84 -5.52
CA ASP A 45 -2.00 -12.02 -6.19
C ASP A 45 -0.48 -11.99 -6.18
N ILE A 46 0.15 -13.06 -5.69
CA ILE A 46 1.61 -13.15 -5.62
C ILE A 46 2.17 -13.94 -6.80
N TYR A 47 3.19 -13.38 -7.43
CA TYR A 47 3.91 -13.97 -8.55
C TYR A 47 5.41 -14.07 -8.26
N ASP A 48 6.06 -15.09 -8.81
CA ASP A 48 7.53 -15.10 -8.87
C ASP A 48 8.07 -14.11 -9.91
N THR A 49 9.40 -14.01 -9.98
CA THR A 49 10.10 -13.14 -10.93
C THR A 49 9.93 -13.54 -12.39
N LEU A 50 9.36 -14.72 -12.68
CA LEU A 50 9.04 -15.20 -14.03
C LEU A 50 7.56 -14.97 -14.39
N GLY A 51 6.76 -14.42 -13.47
CA GLY A 51 5.34 -14.17 -13.66
C GLY A 51 4.44 -15.37 -13.37
N SER A 52 4.94 -16.42 -12.72
CA SER A 52 4.10 -17.55 -12.31
C SER A 52 3.38 -17.23 -11.00
N TRP A 53 2.06 -17.38 -11.00
CA TRP A 53 1.24 -17.22 -9.78
C TRP A 53 1.66 -18.23 -8.70
N LYS A 54 1.62 -17.80 -7.43
CA LYS A 54 2.05 -18.60 -6.27
C LYS A 54 0.95 -18.78 -5.23
N TYR A 55 0.43 -17.67 -4.70
CA TYR A 55 -0.55 -17.67 -3.62
C TYR A 55 -1.25 -16.30 -3.54
N GLU A 56 -2.25 -16.20 -2.68
CA GLU A 56 -2.96 -14.97 -2.34
C GLU A 56 -2.48 -14.44 -1.00
N MET A 57 -2.36 -13.11 -0.89
CA MET A 57 -2.02 -12.41 0.34
C MET A 57 -3.03 -11.29 0.58
N GLU A 58 -3.47 -11.10 1.81
CA GLU A 58 -4.34 -9.97 2.18
C GLU A 58 -3.59 -9.02 3.11
N ILE A 59 -3.74 -7.71 2.88
CA ILE A 59 -3.26 -6.67 3.78
C ILE A 59 -4.46 -5.90 4.30
N SER A 60 -4.60 -5.86 5.63
CA SER A 60 -5.65 -5.12 6.32
C SER A 60 -5.08 -4.13 7.34
N LEU A 61 -5.89 -3.15 7.72
CA LEU A 61 -5.54 -2.25 8.82
C LEU A 61 -5.61 -2.99 10.14
N HIS A 62 -4.61 -2.78 10.99
CA HIS A 62 -4.64 -3.21 12.37
C HIS A 62 -4.44 -2.00 13.29
N GLU A 63 -5.52 -1.60 13.95
CA GLU A 63 -5.50 -0.54 14.95
C GLU A 63 -5.21 -1.15 16.33
N GLY A 64 -4.14 -0.71 16.98
CA GLY A 64 -3.76 -1.24 18.29
C GLY A 64 -2.51 -0.59 18.88
N GLU A 65 -2.49 -0.46 20.22
CA GLU A 65 -1.34 -0.02 20.99
C GLU A 65 -0.25 -1.12 21.03
N PRO A 66 1.05 -0.80 20.96
CA PRO A 66 1.61 0.55 21.00
C PRO A 66 1.79 1.23 19.62
N ILE A 67 1.53 0.54 18.50
CA ILE A 67 1.84 1.06 17.15
C ILE A 67 0.77 0.63 16.15
N ASP A 68 0.13 1.62 15.52
CA ASP A 68 -0.64 1.47 14.29
C ASP A 68 0.11 0.58 13.28
N SER A 69 -0.52 -0.52 12.85
CA SER A 69 0.14 -1.50 11.99
C SER A 69 -0.72 -1.93 10.82
N LEU A 70 -0.08 -2.62 9.89
CA LEU A 70 -0.72 -3.40 8.85
C LEU A 70 -0.62 -4.87 9.25
N PHE A 71 -1.71 -5.60 9.10
CA PHE A 71 -1.73 -7.05 9.24
C PHE A 71 -1.70 -7.68 7.86
N LEU A 72 -0.69 -8.52 7.62
CA LEU A 72 -0.44 -9.18 6.35
C LEU A 72 -0.70 -10.66 6.55
N GLN A 73 -1.72 -11.19 5.88
CA GLN A 73 -2.09 -12.59 5.94
C GLN A 73 -1.55 -13.32 4.72
N GLY A 74 -0.85 -14.43 4.95
CA GLY A 74 -0.30 -15.27 3.89
C GLY A 74 1.02 -14.77 3.29
N TRP A 75 1.78 -13.92 3.98
CA TRP A 75 3.13 -13.55 3.56
C TRP A 75 3.99 -14.80 3.29
N GLY A 76 4.71 -14.84 2.18
CA GLY A 76 5.48 -16.01 1.74
C GLY A 76 4.68 -17.31 1.60
N GLY A 77 3.35 -17.21 1.47
CA GLY A 77 2.43 -18.34 1.35
C GLY A 77 2.24 -19.14 2.64
N GLY A 78 2.69 -18.62 3.78
CA GLY A 78 2.68 -19.39 5.01
C GLY A 78 2.77 -18.61 6.32
N PHE A 79 2.87 -17.28 6.29
CA PHE A 79 3.07 -16.47 7.49
C PHE A 79 2.02 -15.38 7.63
N ASP A 80 1.53 -15.18 8.84
CA ASP A 80 0.79 -13.99 9.22
C ASP A 80 1.73 -13.04 9.97
N VAL A 81 1.92 -11.83 9.45
CA VAL A 81 2.89 -10.87 9.98
C VAL A 81 2.28 -9.49 10.20
N TYR A 82 2.80 -8.79 11.19
CA TYR A 82 2.51 -7.37 11.40
C TYR A 82 3.66 -6.54 10.84
N ALA A 83 3.32 -5.58 9.98
CA ALA A 83 4.25 -4.55 9.55
C ALA A 83 3.91 -3.24 10.30
N GLN A 84 4.89 -2.71 11.02
CA GLN A 84 4.72 -1.43 11.70
C GLN A 84 4.68 -0.32 10.65
N HIS A 85 3.58 0.42 10.60
CA HIS A 85 3.42 1.52 9.66
C HIS A 85 2.48 2.54 10.26
N HIS A 86 3.02 3.68 10.69
CA HIS A 86 2.20 4.70 11.36
C HIS A 86 1.20 5.30 10.37
N LYS A 87 -0.01 5.67 10.83
CA LYS A 87 -1.07 6.25 9.98
C LYS A 87 -0.66 7.54 9.25
N ASN A 88 0.28 8.28 9.82
CA ASN A 88 0.80 9.52 9.24
C ASN A 88 2.02 9.29 8.34
N ASP A 89 2.58 8.09 8.31
CA ASP A 89 3.69 7.77 7.41
C ASP A 89 3.16 7.68 5.98
N GLN A 90 3.74 8.46 5.07
CA GLN A 90 3.37 8.47 3.65
C GLN A 90 4.40 7.72 2.80
N SER A 91 5.32 6.98 3.42
CA SER A 91 6.27 6.14 2.71
C SER A 91 5.56 5.06 1.87
N VAL A 92 6.32 4.49 0.94
CA VAL A 92 5.88 3.39 0.08
C VAL A 92 6.59 2.08 0.43
N PHE A 93 7.20 2.02 1.61
CA PHE A 93 7.98 0.87 2.05
C PHE A 93 7.21 0.11 3.11
N LEU A 94 7.03 -1.18 2.90
CA LEU A 94 6.36 -2.08 3.83
C LEU A 94 7.39 -2.93 4.55
N ASN A 95 7.85 -2.45 5.71
CA ASN A 95 8.89 -3.13 6.47
C ASN A 95 8.31 -3.77 7.72
N PHE A 96 8.63 -5.05 7.91
CA PHE A 96 8.56 -5.68 9.22
C PHE A 96 9.99 -5.87 9.73
N VAL A 97 10.20 -5.56 11.01
CA VAL A 97 11.45 -5.87 11.72
C VAL A 97 11.50 -7.39 11.87
N GLY A 98 12.66 -7.97 11.58
CA GLY A 98 12.80 -9.42 11.45
C GLY A 98 12.13 -10.19 12.59
N VAL A 99 11.25 -11.13 12.23
CA VAL A 99 10.48 -11.91 13.19
C VAL A 99 11.22 -13.22 13.43
N PHE A 100 11.68 -13.40 14.66
CA PHE A 100 12.49 -14.55 15.06
C PHE A 100 11.62 -15.56 15.78
N GLY A 101 11.56 -16.79 15.27
CA GLY A 101 10.74 -17.86 15.83
C GLY A 101 9.27 -17.77 15.41
N ILE A 102 8.98 -17.10 14.28
CA ILE A 102 7.64 -17.13 13.70
C ILE A 102 7.34 -18.52 13.17
N GLU A 103 6.13 -19.00 13.43
CA GLU A 103 5.66 -20.29 12.91
C GLU A 103 4.98 -20.08 11.56
N ASP A 104 5.29 -20.93 10.59
CA ASP A 104 4.48 -21.02 9.38
C ASP A 104 3.18 -21.79 9.64
N TYR A 105 2.25 -21.79 8.68
CA TYR A 105 1.00 -22.55 8.79
C TYR A 105 1.18 -24.07 8.96
N ALA A 106 2.39 -24.59 8.72
CA ALA A 106 2.73 -26.00 8.98
C ALA A 106 3.37 -26.21 10.38
N GLY A 107 3.50 -25.15 11.19
CA GLY A 107 4.06 -25.20 12.55
C GLY A 107 5.59 -25.23 12.61
N ASN A 108 6.30 -24.96 11.52
CA ASN A 108 7.76 -24.89 11.52
C ASN A 108 8.22 -23.48 11.92
N ARG A 109 9.30 -23.38 12.70
CA ARG A 109 9.82 -22.11 13.18
C ARG A 109 10.85 -21.52 12.23
N TRP A 110 10.74 -20.21 12.02
CA TRP A 110 11.56 -19.46 11.09
C TRP A 110 12.02 -18.14 11.67
N ALA A 111 13.15 -17.67 11.16
CA ALA A 111 13.58 -16.30 11.22
C ALA A 111 13.28 -15.67 9.86
N LEU A 112 12.40 -14.68 9.85
CA LEU A 112 11.94 -14.00 8.65
C LEU A 112 12.48 -12.57 8.65
N PHE A 113 13.14 -12.16 7.56
CA PHE A 113 13.74 -10.81 7.46
C PHE A 113 13.38 -10.15 6.14
N SER A 114 13.13 -8.85 6.16
CA SER A 114 13.18 -8.05 4.93
C SER A 114 14.62 -8.04 4.38
N GLU A 115 14.80 -8.31 3.09
CA GLU A 115 16.10 -8.32 2.42
C GLU A 115 16.26 -7.06 1.58
N TYR A 116 17.36 -6.33 1.80
CA TYR A 116 17.73 -5.23 0.93
C TYR A 116 18.22 -5.77 -0.41
N ASP A 117 17.45 -5.50 -1.46
CA ASP A 117 17.77 -5.82 -2.85
C ASP A 117 17.63 -4.55 -3.69
N SER A 118 18.63 -4.24 -4.52
CA SER A 118 18.65 -2.99 -5.29
C SER A 118 17.59 -2.92 -6.38
N VAL A 119 17.09 -4.06 -6.86
CA VAL A 119 16.08 -4.16 -7.93
C VAL A 119 14.67 -4.16 -7.34
N PHE A 120 14.46 -4.92 -6.26
CA PHE A 120 13.17 -5.02 -5.57
C PHE A 120 12.94 -3.88 -4.57
N MET A 121 14.01 -3.17 -4.20
CA MET A 121 13.98 -1.95 -3.38
C MET A 121 13.25 -2.12 -2.04
N TYR A 122 13.50 -3.20 -1.31
CA TYR A 122 13.10 -3.33 0.11
C TYR A 122 11.58 -3.19 0.36
N ASN A 123 10.80 -4.18 -0.11
CA ASN A 123 9.34 -4.23 0.09
C ASN A 123 8.62 -2.93 -0.33
N ARG A 124 8.87 -2.48 -1.56
CA ARG A 124 8.39 -1.19 -2.06
C ARG A 124 7.13 -1.31 -2.89
N LEU A 125 6.14 -0.49 -2.57
CA LEU A 125 4.93 -0.29 -3.36
C LEU A 125 5.20 0.66 -4.54
N ILE A 126 4.87 0.23 -5.75
CA ILE A 126 4.95 1.02 -6.99
C ILE A 126 3.64 0.83 -7.75
N GLY A 127 2.78 1.87 -7.76
CA GLY A 127 1.39 1.72 -8.18
C GLY A 127 0.69 0.69 -7.30
N ASP A 128 0.06 -0.30 -7.93
CA ASP A 128 -0.65 -1.39 -7.25
C ASP A 128 0.22 -2.63 -7.02
N THR A 129 1.53 -2.55 -7.30
CA THR A 129 2.46 -3.67 -7.13
C THR A 129 3.41 -3.46 -5.95
N LEU A 130 3.34 -4.33 -4.96
CA LEU A 130 4.34 -4.42 -3.89
C LEU A 130 5.44 -5.39 -4.32
N ARG A 131 6.67 -4.88 -4.40
CA ARG A 131 7.86 -5.68 -4.71
C ARG A 131 8.46 -6.24 -3.43
N MET A 132 8.22 -7.52 -3.18
CA MET A 132 8.61 -8.21 -1.96
C MET A 132 10.02 -8.78 -2.07
N SER A 133 10.83 -8.58 -1.04
CA SER A 133 12.19 -9.09 -0.92
C SER A 133 12.45 -9.48 0.53
N TYR A 134 12.60 -10.77 0.80
CA TYR A 134 12.75 -11.30 2.16
C TYR A 134 13.57 -12.58 2.21
N VAL A 135 14.10 -12.90 3.39
CA VAL A 135 14.80 -14.15 3.70
C VAL A 135 13.97 -14.96 4.68
N LYS A 136 13.84 -16.24 4.38
CA LYS A 136 13.35 -17.28 5.29
C LYS A 136 14.55 -18.14 5.70
N ASP A 137 14.80 -18.23 7.00
CA ASP A 137 15.95 -18.96 7.56
C ASP A 137 15.54 -19.72 8.83
N ASN A 138 15.92 -20.99 8.98
CA ASN A 138 15.69 -21.75 10.22
C ASN A 138 16.96 -21.95 11.06
N ILE A 139 18.01 -21.13 10.87
CA ILE A 139 19.32 -21.28 11.52
C ILE A 139 19.26 -21.48 13.04
N ALA A 140 18.30 -20.86 13.72
CA ALA A 140 18.16 -20.95 15.17
C ALA A 140 17.26 -22.10 15.66
N PHE A 141 16.58 -22.80 14.74
CA PHE A 141 15.51 -23.74 15.07
C PHE A 141 15.77 -25.16 14.55
N TYR A 142 16.51 -25.31 13.45
CA TYR A 142 16.62 -26.59 12.71
C TYR A 142 17.07 -27.77 13.59
N VAL A 143 18.00 -27.57 14.53
CA VAL A 143 18.46 -28.62 15.45
C VAL A 143 17.35 -29.05 16.42
N ALA A 144 16.67 -28.08 17.03
CA ALA A 144 15.60 -28.34 17.99
C ALA A 144 14.35 -28.92 17.33
N ASP A 145 14.10 -28.52 16.07
CA ASP A 145 12.95 -28.98 15.27
C ASP A 145 13.24 -30.30 14.55
N GLY A 146 14.50 -30.79 14.55
CA GLY A 146 14.88 -32.04 13.91
C GLY A 146 14.78 -32.01 12.38
N VAL A 147 14.89 -30.83 11.77
CA VAL A 147 14.77 -30.62 10.32
C VAL A 147 16.11 -30.19 9.70
N PRO A 148 16.32 -30.37 8.38
CA PRO A 148 17.49 -29.85 7.71
C PRO A 148 17.58 -28.33 7.80
N TYR A 149 18.81 -27.82 7.83
CA TYR A 149 19.06 -26.40 7.67
C TYR A 149 18.52 -25.90 6.33
N PHE A 150 17.80 -24.78 6.36
CA PHE A 150 17.22 -24.14 5.20
C PHE A 150 17.36 -22.63 5.34
N ARG A 151 17.88 -22.01 4.27
CA ARG A 151 17.89 -20.57 4.10
C ARG A 151 17.67 -20.24 2.64
N GLN A 152 16.72 -19.37 2.37
CA GLN A 152 16.44 -18.90 1.01
C GLN A 152 15.99 -17.44 1.02
N SER A 153 16.51 -16.68 0.04
CA SER A 153 16.03 -15.34 -0.29
C SER A 153 14.93 -15.44 -1.37
N TYR A 154 13.86 -14.68 -1.17
CA TYR A 154 12.69 -14.64 -2.05
C TYR A 154 12.53 -13.25 -2.63
N ARG A 155 12.10 -13.23 -3.90
CA ARG A 155 11.78 -12.02 -4.68
C ARG A 155 10.46 -12.29 -5.38
N GLU A 156 9.44 -11.53 -5.02
CA GLU A 156 8.06 -11.78 -5.44
C GLU A 156 7.34 -10.47 -5.75
N PHE A 157 6.38 -10.53 -6.66
CA PHE A 157 5.50 -9.41 -6.99
C PHE A 157 4.12 -9.66 -6.41
N ALA A 158 3.68 -8.83 -5.48
CA ALA A 158 2.29 -8.80 -5.05
C ALA A 158 1.54 -7.75 -5.87
N VAL A 159 0.58 -8.18 -6.67
CA VAL A 159 -0.27 -7.28 -7.48
C VAL A 159 -1.63 -7.17 -6.81
N LYS A 160 -2.00 -5.96 -6.39
CA LYS A 160 -3.31 -5.71 -5.75
C LYS A 160 -4.44 -5.96 -6.76
N ARG A 161 -5.48 -6.67 -6.35
CA ARG A 161 -6.75 -6.79 -7.08
C ARG A 161 -7.57 -5.50 -6.87
N GLU A 162 -8.22 -5.03 -7.94
CA GLU A 162 -9.00 -3.77 -7.97
C GLU A 162 -9.86 -3.52 -6.72
#